data_AF-A0AAN2TTN2-F1
#
_entry.id   AF-A0AAN2TTN2-F1
#
_cell.length_a   1.000
_cell.length_b   1.000
_cell.length_c   1.000
_cell.angle_alpha   90.00
_cell.angle_beta   90.00
_cell.angle_gamma   90.00
#
_symmetry.space_group_name_H-M   'P 1'
#
loop_
_entity.id
_entity.type
_entity.pdbx_description
1 polymer ?
#
loop_
_entity_poly.entity_id
_entity_poly.type
_entity_poly.pdbx_seq_one_letter_code
_entity_poly.pdbx_strand_id
1 'polypeptide(L)' 'MRPFYLYLMKFRQPKEIDAITKFANYAYEDHGFPKQSTDYNELSSYLELNADYLESMSVFDQAWEQYVQIEEGLILGDQE' A
#
# COMPACT_ATOMS: atom_id res chain seq x y z
N MET A 1 -3.71 -14.82 -0.14
CA MET A 1 -3.26 -13.43 0.05
C MET A 1 -4.37 -12.49 -0.39
N ARG A 2 -4.69 -11.51 0.44
CA ARG A 2 -5.59 -10.39 0.07
C ARG A 2 -4.83 -9.39 -0.79
N PRO A 3 -5.42 -8.78 -1.84
CA PRO A 3 -4.76 -7.73 -2.61
C PRO A 3 -4.14 -6.65 -1.72
N PHE A 4 -2.90 -6.24 -2.03
CA PHE A 4 -2.18 -5.21 -1.26
C PHE A 4 -2.99 -3.91 -1.14
N TYR A 5 -3.75 -3.58 -2.18
CA TYR A 5 -4.66 -2.43 -2.19
C TYR A 5 -5.66 -2.45 -1.02
N LEU A 6 -6.25 -3.60 -0.69
CA LEU A 6 -7.21 -3.69 0.42
C LEU A 6 -6.55 -3.43 1.77
N TYR A 7 -5.30 -3.86 1.95
CA TYR A 7 -4.51 -3.51 3.11
C TYR A 7 -4.24 -2.00 3.16
N LEU A 8 -3.80 -1.44 2.04
CA LEU A 8 -3.45 -0.02 1.93
C LEU A 8 -4.66 0.90 2.24
N MET A 9 -5.87 0.50 1.84
CA MET A 9 -7.10 1.27 2.11
C MET A 9 -7.44 1.42 3.60
N LYS A 10 -6.84 0.64 4.50
CA LYS A 10 -6.99 0.84 5.95
C LYS A 10 -6.36 2.14 6.46
N PHE A 11 -5.34 2.64 5.75
CA PHE A 11 -4.61 3.86 6.09
C PHE A 11 -5.20 5.11 5.44
N ARG A 12 -6.24 4.96 4.60
CA ARG A 12 -6.90 6.09 3.95
C ARG A 12 -7.67 6.90 4.99
N GLN A 13 -7.42 8.20 5.03
CA GLN A 13 -8.11 9.12 5.94
C GLN A 13 -8.11 10.55 5.39
N PRO A 14 -9.06 11.41 5.82
CA PRO A 14 -9.20 12.76 5.29
C PRO A 14 -8.00 13.67 5.49
N LYS A 15 -7.14 13.36 6.47
CA LYS A 15 -5.95 14.14 6.80
C LYS A 15 -4.70 13.29 6.62
N GLU A 16 -3.74 13.78 5.85
CA GLU A 16 -2.42 13.17 5.75
C GLU A 16 -1.69 13.31 7.09
N ILE A 17 -1.44 12.19 7.77
CA ILE A 17 -0.70 12.15 9.05
C ILE A 17 0.71 11.57 8.91
N ASP A 18 0.92 10.71 7.91
CA ASP A 18 2.20 10.06 7.63
C ASP A 18 2.33 9.67 6.14
N ALA A 19 3.50 9.17 5.76
CA ALA A 19 3.82 8.81 4.38
C ALA A 19 2.95 7.65 3.85
N ILE A 20 2.56 6.69 4.70
CA ILE A 20 1.71 5.55 4.30
C ILE A 20 0.28 6.03 4.04
N THR A 21 -0.24 6.94 4.86
CA THR A 21 -1.54 7.59 4.67
C THR A 21 -1.58 8.37 3.36
N LYS A 22 -0.52 9.15 3.09
CA LYS A 22 -0.38 9.90 1.84
C LYS A 22 -0.34 8.94 0.65
N PHE A 23 0.43 7.86 0.73
CA PHE A 23 0.44 6.80 -0.26
C PHE A 23 -0.95 6.18 -0.48
N ALA A 24 -1.67 5.84 0.60
CA ALA A 24 -3.01 5.26 0.53
C ALA A 24 -4.03 6.20 -0.14
N ASN A 25 -3.98 7.49 0.20
CA ASN A 25 -4.86 8.49 -0.40
C ASN A 25 -4.59 8.62 -1.90
N TYR A 26 -3.33 8.70 -2.34
CA TYR A 26 -3.02 8.79 -3.77
C TYR A 26 -3.32 7.51 -4.54
N ALA A 27 -3.00 6.33 -3.98
CA ALA A 27 -3.35 5.05 -4.60
C ALA A 27 -4.88 4.86 -4.72
N TYR A 28 -5.67 5.49 -3.85
CA TYR A 28 -7.13 5.53 -3.98
C TYR A 28 -7.60 6.35 -5.18
N GLU A 29 -7.01 7.54 -5.37
CA GLU A 29 -7.30 8.44 -6.50
C GLU A 29 -6.71 7.94 -7.84
N ASP A 30 -5.68 7.07 -7.77
CA ASP A 30 -5.11 6.41 -8.93
C ASP A 30 -6.04 5.30 -9.47
N HIS A 31 -6.69 5.61 -10.58
CA HIS A 31 -7.59 4.68 -11.28
C HIS A 31 -6.83 3.56 -12.01
N GLY A 32 -5.55 3.77 -12.33
CA GLY A 32 -4.67 2.80 -12.99
C GLY A 32 -4.04 1.80 -12.02
N PHE A 33 -4.10 2.08 -10.71
CA PHE A 33 -3.47 1.25 -9.69
C PHE A 33 -3.95 -0.22 -9.80
N PRO A 34 -3.07 -1.23 -9.76
CA PRO A 34 -3.44 -2.62 -9.91
C PRO A 34 -4.09 -3.17 -8.62
N LYS A 35 -5.37 -2.83 -8.40
CA LYS A 35 -6.14 -3.06 -7.15
C LYS A 35 -6.30 -4.54 -6.76
N GLN A 36 -6.07 -5.46 -7.69
CA GLN A 36 -6.17 -6.91 -7.47
C GLN A 36 -4.82 -7.59 -7.31
N SER A 37 -3.71 -6.87 -7.49
CA SER A 37 -2.38 -7.46 -7.41
C SER A 37 -2.01 -7.83 -5.98
N THR A 38 -1.40 -9.01 -5.85
CA THR A 38 -0.74 -9.52 -4.66
C THR A 38 0.75 -9.77 -4.91
N ASP A 39 1.29 -9.32 -6.06
CA ASP A 39 2.68 -9.56 -6.45
C ASP A 39 3.53 -8.30 -6.24
N TYR A 40 4.63 -8.48 -5.50
CA TYR A 40 5.54 -7.37 -5.18
C TYR A 40 6.13 -6.74 -6.44
N ASN A 41 6.58 -7.55 -7.40
CA ASN A 41 7.29 -7.06 -8.57
C ASN A 41 6.35 -6.31 -9.52
N GLU A 42 5.12 -6.79 -9.69
CA GLU A 42 4.08 -6.11 -10.46
C GLU A 42 3.78 -4.72 -9.86
N LEU A 43 3.56 -4.65 -8.55
CA LEU A 43 3.30 -3.39 -7.84
C LEU A 43 4.50 -2.46 -7.87
N SER A 44 5.71 -2.96 -7.60
CA SER A 44 6.95 -2.19 -7.66
C SER A 44 7.17 -1.60 -9.05
N SER A 45 7.02 -2.41 -10.10
CA SER A 45 7.17 -1.95 -11.49
C SER A 45 6.13 -0.90 -11.85
N TYR A 46 4.88 -1.09 -11.42
CA TYR A 46 3.83 -0.09 -11.62
C TYR A 46 4.17 1.24 -10.95
N LEU A 47 4.60 1.20 -9.68
CA LEU A 47 4.92 2.39 -8.91
C LEU A 47 6.12 3.15 -9.48
N GLU A 48 7.19 2.46 -9.87
CA GLU A 48 8.36 3.08 -10.49
C GLU A 48 8.05 3.78 -11.82
N LEU A 49 7.06 3.28 -12.57
CA LEU A 49 6.71 3.79 -13.89
C LEU A 49 5.58 4.82 -13.88
N ASN A 50 4.67 4.76 -12.91
CA ASN A 50 3.40 5.51 -12.94
C ASN A 50 3.12 6.33 -11.67
N ALA A 51 3.82 6.09 -10.56
CA ALA A 51 3.48 6.69 -9.27
C ALA A 51 4.38 7.87 -8.89
N ASP A 52 4.29 8.95 -9.65
CA ASP A 52 4.95 10.24 -9.35
C ASP A 52 4.51 10.85 -8.00
N TYR A 53 3.41 10.34 -7.42
CA TYR A 53 2.87 10.75 -6.13
C TYR A 53 3.56 10.08 -4.93
N LEU A 54 4.30 9.00 -5.16
CA LEU A 54 4.99 8.27 -4.11
C LEU A 54 6.27 9.03 -3.74
N GLU A 55 6.39 9.43 -2.47
CA GLU A 55 7.53 10.23 -2.00
C GLU A 55 8.87 9.48 -2.14
N SER A 56 8.84 8.17 -1.95
CA SER A 56 9.98 7.28 -2.11
C SER A 56 9.50 5.83 -2.21
N MET A 57 10.19 4.99 -2.98
CA MET A 57 9.96 3.54 -3.01
C MET A 57 10.09 2.90 -1.62
N SER A 58 10.88 3.48 -0.73
CA SER A 58 10.99 3.00 0.65
C SER A 58 9.67 3.05 1.42
N VAL A 59 8.74 3.95 1.06
CA VAL A 59 7.40 4.01 1.67
C VAL A 59 6.57 2.80 1.26
N PHE A 60 6.68 2.40 -0.02
CA PHE A 60 6.05 1.18 -0.51
C PHE A 60 6.67 -0.05 0.16
N ASP A 61 7.99 -0.14 0.24
CA ASP A 61 8.69 -1.28 0.86
C ASP A 61 8.25 -1.47 2.33
N GLN A 62 8.17 -0.37 3.10
CA GLN A 62 7.70 -0.40 4.49
C GLN A 62 6.24 -0.84 4.61
N ALA A 63 5.37 -0.37 3.71
CA ALA A 63 3.97 -0.77 3.69
C ALA A 63 3.82 -2.24 3.29
N TRP A 64 4.64 -2.71 2.34
CA TRP A 64 4.65 -4.09 1.87
C TRP A 64 5.11 -5.06 2.96
N GLU A 65 6.18 -4.74 3.68
CA GLU A 65 6.67 -5.58 4.79
C GLU A 65 5.58 -5.78 5.86
N GLN A 66 4.90 -4.70 6.26
CA GLN A 66 3.79 -4.77 7.21
C GLN A 66 2.63 -5.62 6.68
N TYR A 67 2.27 -5.46 5.40
CA TYR A 67 1.26 -6.28 4.74
C TYR A 67 1.62 -7.77 4.81
N VAL A 68 2.85 -8.15 4.47
CA VAL A 68 3.32 -9.55 4.53
C VAL A 68 3.27 -10.08 5.95
N GLN A 69 3.76 -9.32 6.93
CA GLN A 69 3.73 -9.72 8.34
C GLN A 69 2.29 -9.94 8.85
N ILE A 70 1.31 -9.15 8.39
CA ILE A 70 -0.11 -9.34 8.71
C ILE A 70 -0.68 -10.60 8.04
N GLU A 71 -0.38 -10.83 6.76
CA GLU A 71 -0.86 -12.03 6.04
C GLU A 71 -0.25 -13.32 6.60
N GLU A 72 0.97 -13.27 7.10
CA GLU A 72 1.64 -14.39 7.78
C GLU A 72 1.21 -14.56 9.25
N GLY A 73 0.39 -13.64 9.79
CA GLY A 73 -0.07 -13.67 11.17
C GLY A 73 1.03 -13.34 12.19
N LEU A 74 2.15 -12.76 11.74
CA LEU A 74 3.27 -12.30 12.58
C LEU A 74 2.95 -11.01 13.32
N ILE A 75 2.03 -10.21 12.78
CA ILE A 75 1.37 -9.10 13.48
C ILE A 75 -0.08 -9.49 13.66
N LEU A 76 -0.57 -9.47 14.90
CA LEU A 76 -2.00 -9.46 15.19
C LEU A 76 -2.54 -8.13 14.67
N GLY A 77 -2.91 -8.09 13.39
CA GLY A 77 -3.55 -6.92 12.80
C GLY A 77 -4.75 -6.57 13.66
N ASP A 78 -4.77 -5.34 14.18
CA ASP A 78 -5.74 -4.86 15.16
C ASP A 78 -7.13 -5.41 14.84
N GLN A 79 -7.62 -6.25 15.76
CA GLN A 79 -9.00 -6.72 15.80
C GLN A 79 -9.84 -5.56 16.30
N GLU A 80 -10.27 -4.66 15.41
CA GLU A 80 -11.44 -3.80 15.62
C GLU A 80 -12.31 -3.77 14.36
#